data_AF-A0A101VD59-F1
#
_entry.id   AF-A0A101VD59-F1
#
_cell.length_a   1.000
_cell.length_b   1.000
_cell.length_c   1.000
_cell.angle_alpha   90.00
_cell.angle_beta   90.00
_cell.angle_gamma   90.00
#
_symmetry.space_group_name_H-M   'P 1'
#
loop_
_entity.id
_entity.type
_entity.pdbx_description
1 polymer ?
#
loop_
_entity_poly.entity_id
_entity_poly.type
_entity_poly.pdbx_seq_one_letter_code
_entity_poly.pdbx_strand_id
1 'polypeptide(L)'
;MSKVGRNDTCPCGSGKKYKHCCINREPIEIDDNDLFNVSVYGLEVYTKAELAKYSRFFIETTAGEKFEIRKAGQDYMVKDIVPPEFTMPAKDYRTVELNDIQIQKLKKHNPQYDFLNVGTHNYFDGIVEGGHFTWERADGFTSSKGAISKLYIRQTIGNYLLNVNLFPQKGEFKSIDEFLHTGLSIDTELYKLEFINRGGELFFEESKVFAILSIVDKESLSIDEVFSTVPKEYNVSFEIAIGKPILILKGQDQDMKISIINEKVVNVNKV
;
A
#
# COMPACT_ATOMS: atom_id res chain seq x y z
N MET A 1 33.72 14.07 -8.49
CA MET A 1 32.36 14.08 -9.07
C MET A 1 31.79 15.48 -8.91
N SER A 2 31.32 16.09 -9.99
CA SER A 2 30.75 17.45 -9.99
C SER A 2 29.45 17.47 -9.18
N LYS A 3 29.32 18.45 -8.27
CA LYS A 3 28.11 18.64 -7.45
C LYS A 3 26.99 19.16 -8.35
N VAL A 4 25.92 18.40 -8.52
CA VAL A 4 24.82 18.79 -9.43
C VAL A 4 24.11 20.04 -8.89
N GLY A 5 23.91 21.04 -9.76
CA GLY A 5 23.30 22.31 -9.40
C GLY A 5 21.78 22.18 -9.20
N ARG A 6 21.22 22.98 -8.29
CA ARG A 6 19.77 22.96 -7.97
C ARG A 6 18.87 23.13 -9.20
N ASN A 7 19.30 23.89 -10.21
CA ASN A 7 18.54 24.16 -11.42
C ASN A 7 18.89 23.23 -12.58
N ASP A 8 19.92 22.40 -12.45
CA ASP A 8 20.35 21.50 -13.51
C ASP A 8 19.30 20.41 -13.73
N THR A 9 19.27 19.83 -14.93
CA THR A 9 18.47 18.65 -15.20
C THR A 9 18.83 17.57 -14.18
N CYS A 10 17.82 17.03 -13.53
CA CYS A 10 18.00 16.07 -12.46
C CYS A 10 18.72 14.82 -13.01
N PRO A 11 19.80 14.36 -12.35
CA PRO A 11 20.60 13.25 -12.86
C PRO A 11 19.84 11.91 -12.81
N CYS A 12 18.67 11.87 -12.19
CA CYS A 12 17.76 10.72 -12.24
C CYS A 12 16.96 10.61 -13.56
N GLY A 13 17.27 11.39 -14.60
CA GLY A 13 16.65 11.25 -15.91
C GLY A 13 15.17 11.65 -15.98
N SER A 14 14.61 12.26 -14.93
CA SER A 14 13.19 12.67 -14.89
C SER A 14 12.83 13.83 -15.82
N GLY A 15 13.82 14.46 -16.47
CA GLY A 15 13.65 15.69 -17.26
C GLY A 15 13.31 16.95 -16.42
N LYS A 16 13.09 16.81 -15.11
CA LYS A 16 12.82 17.93 -14.19
C LYS A 16 14.13 18.54 -13.70
N LYS A 17 14.08 19.79 -13.22
CA LYS A 17 15.22 20.40 -12.50
C LYS A 17 15.48 19.65 -11.19
N TYR A 18 16.74 19.51 -10.78
CA TYR A 18 17.14 18.77 -9.58
C TYR A 18 16.35 19.20 -8.33
N LYS A 19 16.10 20.51 -8.20
CA LYS A 19 15.31 21.07 -7.09
C LYS A 19 13.83 20.70 -7.04
N HIS A 20 13.26 20.30 -8.17
CA HIS A 20 11.87 19.86 -8.29
C HIS A 20 11.76 18.34 -8.40
N CYS A 21 12.84 17.63 -8.11
CA CYS A 21 12.90 16.19 -8.19
C CYS A 21 13.62 15.62 -6.96
N CYS A 22 14.91 15.33 -7.05
CA CYS A 22 15.61 14.60 -6.00
C CYS A 22 16.07 15.46 -4.81
N ILE A 23 16.13 16.79 -4.91
CA ILE A 23 16.64 17.63 -3.79
C ILE A 23 15.73 17.64 -2.56
N ASN A 24 14.41 17.52 -2.78
CA ASN A 24 13.38 17.62 -1.75
C ASN A 24 12.73 16.25 -1.49
N ARG A 25 13.28 15.16 -2.04
CA ARG A 25 12.89 13.83 -1.58
C ARG A 25 13.42 13.71 -0.16
N GLU A 26 12.52 13.77 0.83
CA GLU A 26 12.83 13.30 2.18
C GLU A 26 13.47 11.92 2.06
N PRO A 27 14.54 11.61 2.81
CA PRO A 27 15.02 10.25 2.92
C PRO A 27 13.82 9.41 3.34
N ILE A 28 13.45 8.44 2.51
CA ILE A 28 12.43 7.48 2.88
C ILE A 28 13.06 6.68 4.01
N GLU A 29 12.70 6.97 5.25
CA GLU A 29 13.05 6.10 6.38
C GLU A 29 12.42 4.73 6.10
N ILE A 30 13.29 3.76 5.87
CA ILE A 30 12.98 2.36 5.60
C ILE A 30 12.65 1.74 6.97
N ASP A 31 11.41 1.30 7.16
CA ASP A 31 11.09 0.38 8.26
C ASP A 31 10.82 -0.99 7.65
N ASP A 32 11.85 -1.83 7.63
CA ASP A 32 11.78 -3.20 7.12
C ASP A 32 10.72 -4.05 7.87
N ASN A 33 10.29 -3.64 9.09
CA ASN A 33 9.30 -4.38 9.87
C ASN A 33 7.85 -4.22 9.38
N ASP A 34 7.57 -3.22 8.54
CA ASP A 34 6.21 -2.94 8.08
C ASP A 34 5.68 -3.99 7.10
N LEU A 35 6.56 -4.75 6.40
CA LEU A 35 6.17 -5.82 5.45
C LEU A 35 5.78 -7.14 6.14
N PHE A 36 6.44 -7.48 7.24
CA PHE A 36 6.31 -8.79 7.89
C PHE A 36 5.08 -8.92 8.80
N ASN A 37 4.45 -7.79 9.18
CA ASN A 37 3.25 -7.76 10.02
C ASN A 37 1.95 -7.53 9.22
N VAL A 38 2.06 -7.61 7.90
CA VAL A 38 0.95 -7.47 6.97
C VAL A 38 0.14 -8.77 6.96
N SER A 39 -0.75 -8.89 7.94
CA SER A 39 -1.95 -9.72 7.80
C SER A 39 -3.00 -8.90 7.05
N VAL A 40 -2.79 -8.62 5.75
CA VAL A 40 -3.66 -7.76 4.93
C VAL A 40 -4.57 -8.65 4.10
N TYR A 41 -5.80 -8.80 4.59
CA TYR A 41 -6.95 -9.00 3.73
C TYR A 41 -7.23 -7.67 3.04
N GLY A 42 -7.66 -7.66 1.77
CA GLY A 42 -8.22 -6.47 1.14
C GLY A 42 -9.51 -6.04 1.85
N LEU A 43 -9.39 -5.47 3.05
CA LEU A 43 -10.52 -5.02 3.85
C LEU A 43 -10.95 -3.64 3.39
N GLU A 44 -12.26 -3.41 3.34
CA GLU A 44 -12.82 -2.07 3.09
C GLU A 44 -12.67 -1.15 4.33
N VAL A 45 -12.08 -1.65 5.43
CA VAL A 45 -12.01 -0.99 6.74
C VAL A 45 -10.76 -1.39 7.53
N TYR A 46 -10.15 -0.42 8.21
CA TYR A 46 -9.03 -0.61 9.13
C TYR A 46 -9.18 0.24 10.38
N THR A 47 -9.14 -0.38 11.55
CA THR A 47 -9.10 0.31 12.85
C THR A 47 -7.79 1.07 13.06
N LYS A 48 -7.80 2.03 13.98
CA LYS A 48 -6.55 2.67 14.44
C LYS A 48 -5.52 1.69 14.97
N ALA A 49 -5.96 0.65 15.68
CA ALA A 49 -5.06 -0.35 16.25
C ALA A 49 -4.34 -1.15 15.15
N GLU A 50 -5.04 -1.50 14.07
CA GLU A 50 -4.45 -2.16 12.91
C GLU A 50 -3.50 -1.22 12.15
N LEU A 51 -3.88 0.06 11.99
CA LEU A 51 -3.03 1.05 11.32
C LEU A 51 -1.82 1.48 12.16
N ALA A 52 -1.88 1.35 13.48
CA ALA A 52 -0.77 1.65 14.38
C ALA A 52 0.41 0.69 14.22
N LYS A 53 0.24 -0.41 13.49
CA LYS A 53 1.34 -1.29 13.07
C LYS A 53 2.28 -0.62 12.09
N TYR A 54 1.80 0.38 11.34
CA TYR A 54 2.58 1.08 10.33
C TYR A 54 3.11 2.41 10.86
N SER A 55 4.39 2.69 10.60
CA SER A 55 5.02 3.96 10.94
C SER A 55 4.30 5.17 10.31
N ARG A 56 3.79 4.96 9.09
CA ARG A 56 3.00 5.92 8.32
C ARG A 56 2.08 5.23 7.31
N PHE A 57 0.99 5.88 6.95
CA PHE A 57 0.10 5.44 5.87
C PHE A 57 -0.45 6.64 5.11
N PHE A 58 -1.04 6.37 3.95
CA PHE A 58 -1.49 7.37 3.00
C PHE A 58 -2.94 7.13 2.61
N ILE A 59 -3.69 8.22 2.46
CA ILE A 59 -5.07 8.24 1.99
C ILE A 59 -5.13 9.04 0.69
N GLU A 60 -5.84 8.53 -0.32
CA GLU A 60 -6.32 9.36 -1.43
C GLU A 60 -7.84 9.46 -1.40
N THR A 61 -8.38 10.60 -1.82
CA THR A 61 -9.84 10.82 -1.89
C THR A 61 -10.32 10.90 -3.34
N THR A 62 -11.63 10.76 -3.54
CA THR A 62 -12.28 10.97 -4.84
C THR A 62 -12.16 12.40 -5.37
N ALA A 63 -11.83 13.37 -4.51
CA ALA A 63 -11.54 14.75 -4.89
C ALA A 63 -10.07 14.98 -5.29
N GLY A 64 -9.23 13.92 -5.27
CA GLY A 64 -7.81 14.00 -5.61
C GLY A 64 -6.91 14.52 -4.47
N GLU A 65 -7.46 14.64 -3.25
CA GLU A 65 -6.67 14.98 -2.07
C GLU A 65 -5.79 13.78 -1.69
N LYS A 66 -4.61 14.05 -1.16
CA LYS A 66 -3.70 13.02 -0.66
C LYS A 66 -3.20 13.40 0.72
N PHE A 67 -3.42 12.53 1.69
CA PHE A 67 -2.99 12.74 3.07
C PHE A 67 -1.95 11.71 3.45
N GLU A 68 -0.87 12.15 4.08
CA GLU A 68 0.08 11.31 4.79
C GLU A 68 -0.20 11.43 6.29
N ILE A 69 -0.35 10.29 6.95
CA ILE A 69 -0.61 10.20 8.38
C ILE A 69 0.60 9.52 9.03
N ARG A 70 1.21 10.18 10.01
CA ARG A 70 2.31 9.62 10.82
C ARG A 70 1.95 9.67 12.30
N LYS A 71 2.39 8.69 13.08
CA LYS A 71 2.26 8.73 14.54
C LYS A 71 3.32 9.67 15.14
N ALA A 72 2.95 10.51 16.09
CA ALA A 72 3.84 11.41 16.81
C ALA A 72 3.58 11.34 18.32
N GLY A 73 4.15 10.32 18.99
CA GLY A 73 3.89 10.06 20.40
C GLY A 73 2.47 9.51 20.62
N GLN A 74 1.65 10.24 21.40
CA GLN A 74 0.23 9.92 21.59
C GLN A 74 -0.68 10.56 20.53
N ASP A 75 -0.15 11.52 19.76
CA ASP A 75 -0.89 12.25 18.74
C ASP A 75 -0.50 11.75 17.32
N TYR A 76 -1.06 12.41 16.31
CA TYR A 76 -0.80 12.17 14.90
C TYR A 76 -0.32 13.44 14.19
N MET A 77 0.38 13.26 13.09
CA MET A 77 0.68 14.31 12.13
C MET A 77 -0.04 13.98 10.83
N VAL A 78 -0.84 14.93 10.33
CA VAL A 78 -1.53 14.84 9.05
C VAL A 78 -0.87 15.84 8.10
N LYS A 79 -0.36 15.35 6.98
CA LYS A 79 0.24 16.15 5.91
C LYS A 79 -0.62 16.03 4.65
N ASP A 80 -1.19 17.14 4.20
CA ASP A 80 -1.79 17.24 2.87
C ASP A 80 -0.65 17.32 1.84
N ILE A 81 -0.70 16.52 0.77
CA ILE A 81 0.36 16.35 -0.23
C ILE A 81 0.01 17.03 -1.56
N VAL A 82 -1.25 17.43 -1.81
CA VAL A 82 -1.72 17.91 -3.12
C VAL A 82 -2.62 19.15 -2.98
N PRO A 83 -2.27 20.29 -3.61
CA PRO A 83 -1.54 21.38 -2.98
C PRO A 83 -2.43 22.51 -2.40
N PRO A 84 -1.86 23.35 -1.50
CA PRO A 84 -0.47 23.35 -1.01
C PRO A 84 -0.18 22.30 0.06
N GLU A 85 1.08 21.83 0.13
CA GLU A 85 1.53 20.89 1.16
C GLU A 85 1.49 21.54 2.55
N PHE A 86 0.53 21.16 3.38
CA PHE A 86 0.45 21.62 4.77
C PHE A 86 0.53 20.44 5.71
N THR A 87 1.47 20.51 6.66
CA THR A 87 1.56 19.56 7.77
C THR A 87 0.92 20.17 8.99
N MET A 88 -0.01 19.44 9.62
CA MET A 88 -0.70 19.87 10.81
C MET A 88 -0.73 18.78 11.88
N PRO A 89 -0.57 19.14 13.16
CA PRO A 89 -0.80 18.19 14.25
C PRO A 89 -2.28 17.85 14.30
N ALA A 90 -2.57 16.58 14.57
CA ALA A 90 -3.91 16.08 14.79
C ALA A 90 -3.93 15.28 16.09
N LYS A 91 -4.82 15.64 17.01
CA LYS A 91 -5.03 14.84 18.24
C LYS A 91 -5.67 13.50 17.94
N ASP A 92 -6.48 13.48 16.89
CA ASP A 92 -7.28 12.31 16.53
C ASP A 92 -7.62 12.29 15.04
N TYR A 93 -8.01 11.12 14.52
CA TYR A 93 -8.59 10.98 13.18
C TYR A 93 -9.70 9.92 13.14
N ARG A 94 -10.57 9.96 12.14
CA ARG A 94 -11.67 9.00 11.95
C ARG A 94 -12.24 9.06 10.54
N THR A 95 -13.15 8.16 10.23
CA THR A 95 -13.98 8.24 9.03
C THR A 95 -15.41 8.61 9.41
N VAL A 96 -16.00 9.58 8.71
CA VAL A 96 -17.38 10.04 8.90
C VAL A 96 -18.19 9.90 7.61
N GLU A 97 -19.46 10.30 7.65
CA GLU A 97 -20.34 10.40 6.47
C GLU A 97 -20.57 9.05 5.75
N LEU A 98 -20.57 7.96 6.51
CA LEU A 98 -20.99 6.65 6.03
C LEU A 98 -22.52 6.59 5.98
N ASN A 99 -23.08 6.24 4.83
CA ASN A 99 -24.52 6.06 4.71
C ASN A 99 -24.98 4.71 5.30
N ASP A 100 -26.26 4.59 5.62
CA ASP A 100 -26.81 3.39 6.29
C ASP A 100 -26.60 2.10 5.49
N ILE A 101 -26.63 2.17 4.15
CA ILE A 101 -26.42 1.02 3.28
C ILE A 101 -24.96 0.55 3.39
N GLN A 102 -24.00 1.48 3.34
CA GLN A 102 -22.58 1.19 3.53
C GLN A 102 -22.35 0.59 4.91
N ILE A 103 -22.94 1.16 5.96
CA ILE A 103 -22.78 0.67 7.32
C ILE A 103 -23.35 -0.74 7.46
N GLN A 104 -24.53 -1.03 6.92
CA GLN A 104 -25.10 -2.37 6.96
C GLN A 104 -24.22 -3.38 6.23
N LYS A 105 -23.68 -3.02 5.05
CA LYS A 105 -22.72 -3.86 4.31
C LYS A 105 -21.45 -4.10 5.13
N LEU A 106 -20.87 -3.04 5.69
CA LEU A 106 -19.64 -3.11 6.48
C LEU A 106 -19.82 -3.93 7.76
N LYS A 107 -20.92 -3.75 8.49
CA LYS A 107 -21.28 -4.55 9.67
C LYS A 107 -21.48 -6.02 9.32
N LYS A 108 -22.06 -6.32 8.14
CA LYS A 108 -22.26 -7.70 7.69
C LYS A 108 -20.93 -8.39 7.38
N HIS A 109 -20.01 -7.71 6.69
CA HIS A 109 -18.72 -8.30 6.31
C HIS A 109 -17.68 -8.23 7.43
N ASN A 110 -17.83 -7.29 8.37
CA ASN A 110 -16.88 -7.04 9.44
C ASN A 110 -17.58 -6.87 10.80
N PRO A 111 -18.29 -7.90 11.29
CA PRO A 111 -19.07 -7.82 12.53
C PRO A 111 -18.23 -7.58 13.79
N GLN A 112 -16.90 -7.77 13.71
CA GLN A 112 -15.97 -7.54 14.81
C GLN A 112 -15.71 -6.06 15.09
N TYR A 113 -16.04 -5.16 14.15
CA TYR A 113 -15.76 -3.74 14.29
C TYR A 113 -16.97 -2.96 14.81
N ASP A 114 -16.71 -2.02 15.72
CA ASP A 114 -17.74 -1.14 16.26
C ASP A 114 -17.91 0.10 15.37
N PHE A 115 -19.09 0.23 14.76
CA PHE A 115 -19.47 1.40 13.98
C PHE A 115 -20.38 2.26 14.85
N LEU A 116 -19.81 3.35 15.36
CA LEU A 116 -20.46 4.22 16.32
C LEU A 116 -21.39 5.23 15.63
N ASN A 117 -22.49 5.53 16.30
CA ASN A 117 -23.35 6.66 15.98
C ASN A 117 -23.02 7.78 16.97
N VAL A 118 -22.47 8.91 16.51
CA VAL A 118 -22.25 10.05 17.40
C VAL A 118 -22.96 11.29 16.86
N GLY A 119 -23.99 11.70 17.61
CA GLY A 119 -24.89 12.77 17.19
C GLY A 119 -25.65 12.37 15.93
N THR A 120 -25.69 13.28 14.95
CA THR A 120 -26.35 13.08 13.65
C THR A 120 -25.48 12.40 12.60
N HIS A 121 -24.24 12.01 12.94
CA HIS A 121 -23.29 11.43 12.00
C HIS A 121 -22.80 10.07 12.49
N ASN A 122 -22.84 9.08 11.61
CA ASN A 122 -22.19 7.80 11.84
C ASN A 122 -20.69 7.96 11.59
N TYR A 123 -19.85 7.47 12.51
CA TYR A 123 -18.41 7.46 12.30
C TYR A 123 -17.80 6.09 12.62
N PHE A 124 -16.60 5.89 12.09
CA PHE A 124 -15.77 4.74 12.38
C PHE A 124 -14.42 5.19 12.95
N ASP A 125 -13.98 4.52 14.01
CA ASP A 125 -12.72 4.80 14.70
C ASP A 125 -11.50 4.22 13.96
N GLY A 126 -11.27 4.76 12.77
CA GLY A 126 -10.28 4.27 11.81
C GLY A 126 -10.57 4.79 10.40
N ILE A 127 -10.11 4.05 9.39
CA ILE A 127 -10.25 4.38 7.98
C ILE A 127 -11.19 3.40 7.28
N VAL A 128 -12.19 3.91 6.56
CA VAL A 128 -13.16 3.12 5.79
C VAL A 128 -13.23 3.65 4.36
N GLU A 129 -13.22 2.75 3.39
CA GLU A 129 -13.43 3.10 1.98
C GLU A 129 -14.82 3.72 1.77
N GLY A 130 -14.88 4.84 1.06
CA GLY A 130 -16.13 5.50 0.68
C GLY A 130 -16.72 6.45 1.73
N GLY A 131 -16.13 6.58 2.93
CA GLY A 131 -16.45 7.64 3.89
C GLY A 131 -15.49 8.84 3.78
N HIS A 132 -15.69 9.89 4.57
CA HIS A 132 -14.82 11.08 4.55
C HIS A 132 -13.75 11.02 5.64
N PHE A 133 -12.50 11.29 5.28
CA PHE A 133 -11.38 11.35 6.23
C PHE A 133 -11.51 12.60 7.07
N THR A 134 -11.55 12.44 8.39
CA THR A 134 -11.71 13.56 9.33
C THR A 134 -10.62 13.51 10.39
N TRP A 135 -10.05 14.66 10.75
CA TRP A 135 -9.04 14.76 11.79
C TRP A 135 -9.30 15.94 12.73
N GLU A 136 -8.88 15.80 13.98
CA GLU A 136 -9.08 16.78 15.05
C GLU A 136 -7.94 17.79 15.09
N ARG A 137 -8.27 19.06 14.91
CA ARG A 137 -7.40 20.21 15.10
C ARG A 137 -7.70 20.90 16.42
N ALA A 138 -6.88 21.89 16.79
CA ALA A 138 -7.06 22.65 18.04
C ALA A 138 -8.43 23.37 18.12
N ASP A 139 -9.02 23.71 16.98
CA ASP A 139 -10.28 24.46 16.83
C ASP A 139 -11.48 23.59 16.42
N GLY A 140 -11.30 22.27 16.31
CA GLY A 140 -12.38 21.32 15.99
C GLY A 140 -11.99 20.31 14.92
N PHE A 141 -12.97 19.63 14.34
CA PHE A 141 -12.75 18.62 13.31
C PHE A 141 -12.73 19.24 11.91
N THR A 142 -11.81 18.77 11.07
CA THR A 142 -11.75 19.07 9.64
C THR A 142 -11.94 17.77 8.86
N SER A 143 -12.72 17.83 7.78
CA SER A 143 -13.00 16.69 6.90
C SER A 143 -12.44 16.92 5.50
N SER A 144 -12.08 15.83 4.81
CA SER A 144 -11.73 15.83 3.40
C SER A 144 -12.92 16.22 2.52
N LYS A 145 -12.65 16.80 1.35
CA LYS A 145 -13.67 17.18 0.37
C LYS A 145 -14.26 15.96 -0.35
N GLY A 146 -13.42 14.96 -0.60
CA GLY A 146 -13.82 13.70 -1.22
C GLY A 146 -13.91 12.55 -0.24
N ALA A 147 -14.64 11.52 -0.63
CA ALA A 147 -14.64 10.24 0.04
C ALA A 147 -13.28 9.54 -0.15
N ILE A 148 -12.82 8.84 0.89
CA ILE A 148 -11.64 7.99 0.89
C ILE A 148 -11.79 6.94 -0.22
N SER A 149 -10.83 6.89 -1.14
CA SER A 149 -10.83 5.97 -2.29
C SER A 149 -9.62 5.05 -2.32
N LYS A 150 -8.54 5.41 -1.62
CA LYS A 150 -7.37 4.57 -1.44
C LYS A 150 -6.80 4.70 -0.04
N LEU A 151 -6.27 3.59 0.44
CA LEU A 151 -5.48 3.50 1.65
C LEU A 151 -4.28 2.61 1.33
N TYR A 152 -3.07 3.12 1.54
CA TYR A 152 -1.84 2.41 1.22
C TYR A 152 -0.70 2.78 2.15
N ILE A 153 0.25 1.87 2.29
CA ILE A 153 1.56 2.15 2.87
C ILE A 153 2.59 2.25 1.75
N ARG A 154 3.71 2.93 2.01
CA ARG A 154 4.77 3.08 1.02
C ARG A 154 6.02 2.40 1.52
N GLN A 155 6.53 1.46 0.73
CA GLN A 155 7.71 0.68 1.03
C GLN A 155 8.77 0.85 -0.05
N THR A 156 10.03 0.92 0.33
CA THR A 156 11.14 0.98 -0.62
C THR A 156 11.95 -0.29 -0.52
N ILE A 157 12.07 -1.00 -1.64
CA ILE A 157 12.87 -2.22 -1.73
C ILE A 157 13.81 -2.06 -2.92
N GLY A 158 15.12 -1.92 -2.66
CA GLY A 158 16.09 -1.55 -3.69
C GLY A 158 15.70 -0.25 -4.41
N ASN A 159 15.52 -0.32 -5.73
CA ASN A 159 15.09 0.82 -6.57
C ASN A 159 13.57 0.87 -6.79
N TYR A 160 12.79 0.09 -6.04
CA TYR A 160 11.33 0.04 -6.21
C TYR A 160 10.65 0.75 -5.06
N LEU A 161 9.78 1.70 -5.40
CA LEU A 161 8.89 2.36 -4.48
C LEU A 161 7.51 1.72 -4.62
N LEU A 162 7.13 0.90 -3.66
CA LEU A 162 5.90 0.14 -3.68
C LEU A 162 4.85 0.86 -2.83
N ASN A 163 3.78 1.32 -3.45
CA ASN A 163 2.56 1.73 -2.76
C ASN A 163 1.72 0.49 -2.57
N VAL A 164 1.80 -0.09 -1.38
CA VAL A 164 1.14 -1.34 -1.03
C VAL A 164 -0.27 -1.02 -0.56
N ASN A 165 -1.25 -1.34 -1.40
CA ASN A 165 -2.65 -1.03 -1.15
C ASN A 165 -3.20 -1.92 -0.04
N LEU A 166 -3.86 -1.30 0.92
CA LEU A 166 -4.52 -1.97 2.03
C LEU A 166 -5.98 -2.28 1.70
N PHE A 167 -6.63 -1.43 0.89
CA PHE A 167 -7.97 -1.69 0.40
C PHE A 167 -7.99 -2.70 -0.74
N PRO A 168 -9.10 -3.45 -0.88
CA PRO A 168 -9.26 -4.40 -1.98
C PRO A 168 -9.18 -3.68 -3.31
N GLN A 169 -8.52 -4.33 -4.27
CA GLN A 169 -8.33 -3.79 -5.61
C GLN A 169 -9.42 -4.34 -6.54
N LYS A 170 -9.67 -3.66 -7.67
CA LYS A 170 -10.64 -4.12 -8.66
C LYS A 170 -10.04 -5.20 -9.55
N GLY A 171 -10.79 -6.28 -9.80
CA GLY A 171 -10.33 -7.42 -10.60
C GLY A 171 -10.62 -8.75 -9.93
N GLU A 172 -10.06 -9.83 -10.49
CA GLU A 172 -10.08 -11.16 -9.89
C GLU A 172 -8.78 -11.40 -9.11
N PHE A 173 -8.91 -11.83 -7.85
CA PHE A 173 -7.80 -12.02 -6.93
C PHE A 173 -7.88 -13.37 -6.22
N LYS A 174 -6.72 -13.87 -5.79
CA LYS A 174 -6.57 -15.05 -4.94
C LYS A 174 -5.75 -14.68 -3.71
N SER A 175 -6.28 -15.00 -2.53
CA SER A 175 -5.57 -14.79 -1.28
C SER A 175 -4.45 -15.82 -1.14
N ILE A 176 -3.24 -15.37 -0.83
CA ILE A 176 -2.09 -16.27 -0.64
C ILE A 176 -2.26 -17.18 0.58
N ASP A 177 -3.01 -16.74 1.59
CA ASP A 177 -3.28 -17.49 2.83
C ASP A 177 -3.93 -18.85 2.55
N GLU A 178 -4.72 -18.97 1.49
CA GLU A 178 -5.38 -20.21 1.09
C GLU A 178 -4.40 -21.34 0.72
N PHE A 179 -3.13 -20.99 0.46
CA PHE A 179 -2.11 -21.87 -0.08
C PHE A 179 -0.91 -22.05 0.86
N LEU A 180 -0.83 -21.27 1.94
CA LEU A 180 0.30 -21.30 2.89
C LEU A 180 0.51 -22.65 3.59
N HIS A 181 -0.45 -23.58 3.54
CA HIS A 181 -0.32 -24.91 4.16
C HIS A 181 -0.10 -26.05 3.17
N THR A 182 -0.39 -25.85 1.88
CA THR A 182 -0.29 -26.89 0.84
C THR A 182 0.93 -26.67 -0.06
N GLY A 183 1.32 -25.41 -0.27
CA GLY A 183 2.13 -25.03 -1.42
C GLY A 183 1.23 -24.43 -2.50
N LEU A 184 1.87 -23.79 -3.46
CA LEU A 184 1.23 -22.88 -4.41
C LEU A 184 1.87 -23.06 -5.79
N SER A 185 1.04 -23.01 -6.82
CA SER A 185 1.52 -22.89 -8.20
C SER A 185 0.80 -21.77 -8.90
N ILE A 186 1.57 -20.92 -9.59
CA ILE A 186 1.05 -19.78 -10.35
C ILE A 186 1.30 -20.09 -11.83
N ASP A 187 0.21 -20.24 -12.58
CA ASP A 187 0.28 -20.37 -14.03
C ASP A 187 0.36 -18.97 -14.63
N THR A 188 1.38 -18.70 -15.44
CA THR A 188 1.48 -17.48 -16.25
C THR A 188 1.14 -17.78 -17.71
N GLU A 189 1.09 -16.75 -18.55
CA GLU A 189 0.88 -16.91 -20.00
C GLU A 189 1.94 -17.78 -20.68
N LEU A 190 3.16 -17.84 -20.15
CA LEU A 190 4.29 -18.53 -20.79
C LEU A 190 4.80 -19.76 -20.03
N TYR A 191 4.75 -19.74 -18.71
CA TYR A 191 5.30 -20.81 -17.87
C TYR A 191 4.61 -20.91 -16.51
N LYS A 192 4.87 -22.01 -15.81
CA LYS A 192 4.39 -22.25 -14.46
C LYS A 192 5.46 -21.91 -13.44
N LEU A 193 5.07 -21.25 -12.35
CA LEU A 193 5.87 -21.04 -11.16
C LEU A 193 5.41 -22.00 -10.05
N GLU A 194 6.36 -22.63 -9.36
CA GLU A 194 6.08 -23.57 -8.28
C GLU A 194 6.70 -23.12 -6.96
N PHE A 195 5.86 -23.08 -5.93
CA PHE A 195 6.21 -22.65 -4.58
C PHE A 195 5.97 -23.80 -3.61
N ILE A 196 7.03 -24.24 -2.96
CA ILE A 196 7.01 -25.42 -2.10
C ILE A 196 6.76 -24.99 -0.67
N ASN A 197 5.81 -25.63 0.01
CA ASN A 197 5.66 -25.47 1.45
C ASN A 197 6.73 -26.26 2.21
N ARG A 198 7.42 -25.61 3.14
CA ARG A 198 8.28 -26.27 4.12
C ARG A 198 7.97 -25.70 5.50
N GLY A 199 7.14 -26.44 6.27
CA GLY A 199 6.83 -26.07 7.66
C GLY A 199 5.97 -24.82 7.80
N GLY A 200 5.05 -24.57 6.86
CA GLY A 200 4.19 -23.37 6.87
C GLY A 200 4.79 -22.15 6.17
N GLU A 201 6.02 -22.27 5.66
CA GLU A 201 6.69 -21.22 4.89
C GLU A 201 6.75 -21.62 3.41
N LEU A 202 6.61 -20.64 2.51
CA LEU A 202 6.74 -20.86 1.07
C LEU A 202 8.18 -20.66 0.61
N PHE A 203 8.63 -21.49 -0.32
CA PHE A 203 9.95 -21.42 -0.94
C PHE A 203 9.85 -21.38 -2.47
N PHE A 204 10.66 -20.55 -3.12
CA PHE A 204 10.76 -20.42 -4.58
C PHE A 204 12.23 -20.33 -4.99
N GLU A 205 12.68 -21.23 -5.88
CA GLU A 205 14.09 -21.38 -6.27
C GLU A 205 15.03 -21.48 -5.04
N GLU A 206 14.70 -22.37 -4.10
CA GLU A 206 15.42 -22.59 -2.83
C GLU A 206 15.49 -21.39 -1.86
N SER A 207 14.84 -20.27 -2.18
CA SER A 207 14.78 -19.10 -1.30
C SER A 207 13.44 -19.02 -0.58
N LYS A 208 13.45 -18.65 0.71
CA LYS A 208 12.22 -18.39 1.45
C LYS A 208 11.50 -17.19 0.83
N VAL A 209 10.20 -17.32 0.61
CA VAL A 209 9.33 -16.26 0.09
C VAL A 209 8.73 -15.50 1.27
N PHE A 210 8.92 -14.19 1.25
CA PHE A 210 8.37 -13.28 2.25
C PHE A 210 7.05 -12.69 1.80
N ALA A 211 6.91 -12.37 0.51
CA ALA A 211 5.66 -11.90 -0.06
C ALA A 211 5.59 -12.18 -1.56
N ILE A 212 4.37 -12.30 -2.07
CA ILE A 212 4.05 -12.22 -3.49
C ILE A 212 3.12 -11.01 -3.66
N LEU A 213 3.51 -10.05 -4.48
CA LEU A 213 2.79 -8.79 -4.67
C LEU A 213 2.36 -8.66 -6.12
N SER A 214 1.08 -8.42 -6.40
CA SER A 214 0.62 -8.10 -7.74
C SER A 214 0.75 -6.62 -8.04
N ILE A 215 1.25 -6.27 -9.22
CA ILE A 215 1.30 -4.88 -9.71
C ILE A 215 -0.07 -4.55 -10.32
N VAL A 216 -0.85 -3.71 -9.65
CA VAL A 216 -2.27 -3.52 -9.97
C VAL A 216 -2.53 -2.35 -10.94
N ASP A 217 -1.59 -1.42 -11.05
CA ASP A 217 -1.67 -0.25 -11.94
C ASP A 217 -1.00 -0.45 -13.31
N LYS A 218 -0.51 -1.65 -13.59
CA LYS A 218 0.12 -2.01 -14.86
C LYS A 218 -0.45 -3.32 -15.41
N GLU A 219 -0.37 -3.47 -16.73
CA GLU A 219 -0.65 -4.73 -17.42
C GLU A 219 0.64 -5.48 -17.79
N SER A 220 1.73 -4.73 -17.95
CA SER A 220 3.09 -5.21 -18.17
C SER A 220 4.07 -4.09 -17.85
N LEU A 221 5.33 -4.47 -17.66
CA LEU A 221 6.49 -3.62 -17.43
C LEU A 221 7.38 -3.63 -18.67
N SER A 222 7.89 -2.46 -19.03
CA SER A 222 8.96 -2.34 -20.03
C SER A 222 10.33 -2.75 -19.47
N ILE A 223 11.26 -3.08 -20.37
CA ILE A 223 12.66 -3.39 -19.99
C ILE A 223 13.29 -2.21 -19.21
N ASP A 224 13.04 -0.97 -19.63
CA ASP A 224 13.55 0.23 -18.96
C ASP A 224 12.98 0.44 -17.55
N GLU A 225 11.75 -0.05 -17.31
CA GLU A 225 11.14 -0.07 -15.98
C GLU A 225 11.79 -1.11 -15.09
N VAL A 226 12.03 -2.32 -15.61
CA VAL A 226 12.65 -3.43 -14.87
C VAL A 226 14.09 -3.11 -14.50
N PHE A 227 14.91 -2.59 -15.42
CA PHE A 227 16.33 -2.32 -15.19
C PHE A 227 16.64 -0.88 -14.80
N SER A 228 15.63 -0.12 -14.35
CA SER A 228 15.84 1.28 -14.01
C SER A 228 16.75 1.45 -12.79
N THR A 229 17.74 2.33 -12.91
CA THR A 229 18.54 2.81 -11.77
C THR A 229 17.84 3.94 -11.00
N VAL A 230 16.70 4.39 -11.50
CA VAL A 230 15.90 5.47 -10.93
C VAL A 230 14.73 4.85 -10.19
N PRO A 231 14.43 5.28 -8.95
CA PRO A 231 13.32 4.72 -8.22
C PRO A 231 12.00 4.79 -8.99
N LYS A 232 11.41 3.64 -9.26
CA LYS A 232 10.12 3.50 -9.96
C LYS A 232 9.01 3.22 -8.95
N GLU A 233 7.89 3.92 -9.12
CA GLU A 233 6.73 3.80 -8.24
C GLU A 233 5.71 2.86 -8.84
N TYR A 234 5.23 1.90 -8.05
CA TYR A 234 4.23 0.90 -8.44
C TYR A 234 3.16 0.80 -7.36
N ASN A 235 1.90 0.71 -7.79
CA ASN A 235 0.82 0.32 -6.89
C ASN A 235 0.71 -1.20 -6.88
N VAL A 236 0.78 -1.79 -5.69
CA VAL A 236 0.80 -3.25 -5.53
C VAL A 236 -0.25 -3.72 -4.52
N SER A 237 -0.61 -5.01 -4.58
CA SER A 237 -1.50 -5.69 -3.62
C SER A 237 -0.86 -7.00 -3.15
N PHE A 238 -1.15 -7.43 -1.92
CA PHE A 238 -0.75 -8.76 -1.41
C PHE A 238 -1.57 -9.91 -1.99
N GLU A 239 -2.73 -9.60 -2.56
CA GLU A 239 -3.54 -10.60 -3.24
C GLU A 239 -3.00 -10.85 -4.66
N ILE A 240 -2.99 -12.11 -5.08
CA ILE A 240 -2.51 -12.49 -6.41
C ILE A 240 -3.61 -12.17 -7.42
N ALA A 241 -3.41 -11.12 -8.21
CA ALA A 241 -4.31 -10.64 -9.23
C ALA A 241 -4.15 -11.42 -10.54
N ILE A 242 -5.26 -11.93 -11.07
CA ILE A 242 -5.30 -12.54 -12.40
C ILE A 242 -5.14 -11.45 -13.46
N GLY A 243 -4.36 -11.75 -14.51
CA GLY A 243 -4.08 -10.85 -15.62
C GLY A 243 -2.97 -9.83 -15.34
N LYS A 244 -2.31 -9.89 -14.18
CA LYS A 244 -1.33 -8.89 -13.75
C LYS A 244 0.08 -9.48 -13.57
N PRO A 245 1.13 -8.66 -13.76
CA PRO A 245 2.49 -8.99 -13.33
C PRO A 245 2.57 -9.14 -11.80
N ILE A 246 3.56 -9.91 -11.34
CA ILE A 246 3.84 -10.10 -9.91
C ILE A 246 5.30 -9.83 -9.56
N LEU A 247 5.52 -9.40 -8.32
CA LEU A 247 6.80 -9.29 -7.66
C LEU A 247 6.88 -10.38 -6.59
N ILE A 248 7.99 -11.09 -6.53
CA ILE A 248 8.26 -12.09 -5.49
C ILE A 248 9.39 -11.55 -4.63
N LEU A 249 9.08 -11.29 -3.36
CA LEU A 249 10.06 -10.92 -2.35
C LEU A 249 10.56 -12.21 -1.70
N LYS A 250 11.85 -12.52 -1.86
CA LYS A 250 12.44 -13.77 -1.37
C LYS A 250 13.88 -13.57 -0.91
N GLY A 251 14.36 -14.42 -0.02
CA GLY A 251 15.73 -14.32 0.47
C GLY A 251 16.01 -15.14 1.72
N GLN A 252 17.09 -14.79 2.41
CA GLN A 252 17.46 -15.31 3.72
C GLN A 252 17.85 -14.14 4.61
N ASP A 253 17.28 -14.09 5.82
CA ASP A 253 17.52 -13.05 6.82
C ASP A 253 17.39 -11.62 6.24
N GLN A 254 18.47 -10.82 6.27
CA GLN A 254 18.50 -9.43 5.77
C GLN A 254 18.85 -9.32 4.27
N ASP A 255 19.17 -10.42 3.57
CA ASP A 255 19.44 -10.43 2.13
C ASP A 255 18.15 -10.71 1.36
N MET A 256 17.31 -9.67 1.21
CA MET A 256 16.06 -9.73 0.46
C MET A 256 16.28 -9.37 -1.02
N LYS A 257 15.72 -10.19 -1.91
CA LYS A 257 15.75 -10.03 -3.36
C LYS A 257 14.33 -9.91 -3.90
N ILE A 258 14.19 -9.16 -4.99
CA ILE A 258 12.94 -9.07 -5.74
C ILE A 258 13.12 -9.83 -7.05
N SER A 259 12.25 -10.78 -7.32
CA SER A 259 12.07 -11.36 -8.66
C SER A 259 10.84 -10.73 -9.29
N ILE A 260 10.98 -10.20 -10.50
CA ILE A 260 9.88 -9.62 -11.27
C ILE A 260 9.41 -10.64 -12.29
N ILE A 261 8.13 -11.00 -12.21
CA ILE A 261 7.46 -11.85 -13.18
C ILE A 261 6.53 -10.94 -13.99
N ASN A 262 6.98 -10.58 -15.18
CA ASN A 262 6.26 -9.63 -16.03
C ASN A 262 5.07 -10.26 -16.77
N GLU A 263 5.09 -11.59 -16.91
CA GLU A 263 4.02 -12.34 -17.55
C GLU A 263 2.74 -12.27 -16.71
N LYS A 264 1.60 -12.23 -17.40
CA LYS A 264 0.32 -12.16 -16.71
C LYS A 264 0.02 -13.48 -16.02
N VAL A 265 -0.43 -13.39 -14.77
CA VAL A 265 -0.99 -14.55 -14.07
C VAL A 265 -2.29 -14.98 -14.74
N VAL A 266 -2.39 -16.26 -15.09
CA VAL A 266 -3.59 -16.86 -15.69
C VAL A 266 -4.41 -17.58 -14.63
N ASN A 267 -3.76 -18.30 -13.73
CA ASN A 267 -4.43 -19.08 -12.70
C ASN A 267 -3.52 -19.32 -11.49
N VAL A 268 -4.13 -19.68 -10.36
CA VAL A 268 -3.46 -19.99 -9.10
C VAL A 268 -4.01 -21.29 -8.54
N ASN A 269 -3.14 -22.25 -8.28
CA ASN A 269 -3.51 -23.61 -7.90
C ASN A 269 -2.81 -24.04 -6.60
N LYS A 270 -3.46 -24.94 -5.86
CA LYS A 270 -2.82 -25.68 -4.76
C LYS A 270 -1.89 -26.74 -5.35
N VAL A 271 -0.76 -26.96 -4.67
CA VAL A 271 0.19 -28.05 -4.95
C VAL A 271 0.03 -29.13 -3.89
#